data_AF-A0A2J6REZ5-F1
#
_entry.id   AF-A0A2J6REZ5-F1
#
_cell.length_a   1.000
_cell.length_b   1.000
_cell.length_c   1.000
_cell.angle_alpha   90.00
_cell.angle_beta   90.00
_cell.angle_gamma   90.00
#
_symmetry.space_group_name_H-M   'P 1'
#
loop_
_entity.id
_entity.type
_entity.pdbx_description
1 polymer ?
#
loop_
_entity_poly.entity_id
_entity_poly.type
_entity_poly.pdbx_seq_one_letter_code
_entity_poly.pdbx_strand_id
1 'polypeptide(L)'
;MTTPGRTHIPWQDDAGQINELLSYIGYLEAKVSYLQQHHERCNSWVVSDPMVLVPELPYLPPEIIMDYEASDPVERTINQLPMLQIESTSPTSPVKPPQKSPPGNSPRWRRIVDQITTGWDDPRAWTLKRATCGLDSVEQNNQALMLILGLQSYIPSEWAQSPGSSPLPISASRSDLNTKEALILSARQYALDTKASGTNSVFVSQVHNFRELVFASLCVVMEQQGLPINTINDLMRICMSSSGAANLYRLRRGALWVNRVIRGLIVKGWGHGATELFLLSGRPVSQYGLLWEACMHSFPYLSQRLESIRIGLDKPVEKEGWIPFFIPVIIKGLVGDALTLGQITMALDYSDESLAKLNIHMT
;
A
#
# COMPACT_ATOMS: atom_id res chain seq x y z
N MET A 1 18.71 7.46 -25.15
CA MET A 1 18.56 6.02 -24.86
C MET A 1 19.86 5.51 -24.26
N THR A 2 19.96 5.49 -22.93
CA THR A 2 20.89 4.64 -22.18
C THR A 2 20.29 4.47 -20.79
N THR A 3 19.87 3.25 -20.49
CA THR A 3 19.44 2.80 -19.17
C THR A 3 20.70 2.60 -18.31
N PRO A 4 20.87 3.28 -17.17
CA PRO A 4 21.85 2.90 -16.17
C PRO A 4 21.17 1.95 -15.16
N GLY A 5 21.71 0.74 -15.01
CA GLY A 5 21.26 -0.19 -13.97
C GLY A 5 21.61 -1.66 -14.16
N ARG A 6 22.13 -2.09 -15.32
CA ARG A 6 22.93 -3.32 -15.38
C ARG A 6 24.36 -2.93 -15.02
N THR A 7 24.86 -3.44 -13.90
CA THR A 7 26.29 -3.63 -13.70
C THR A 7 26.79 -4.46 -14.87
N HIS A 8 27.33 -3.78 -15.88
CA HIS A 8 28.21 -4.39 -16.87
C HIS A 8 29.44 -4.83 -16.07
N ILE A 9 29.42 -6.05 -15.56
CA ILE A 9 30.66 -6.76 -15.29
C ILE A 9 31.24 -6.98 -16.68
N PRO A 10 32.46 -6.49 -16.98
CA PRO A 10 33.09 -6.79 -18.24
C PRO A 10 33.25 -8.31 -18.33
N TRP A 11 32.68 -8.89 -19.37
CA TRP A 11 32.71 -10.33 -19.63
C TRP A 11 34.17 -10.77 -19.80
N GLN A 12 34.80 -11.22 -18.72
CA GLN A 12 36.25 -11.43 -18.66
C GLN A 12 36.68 -12.86 -19.02
N ASP A 13 35.75 -13.81 -19.14
CA ASP A 13 36.06 -15.18 -19.55
C ASP A 13 34.90 -15.80 -20.32
N ASP A 14 35.19 -16.37 -21.49
CA ASP A 14 34.24 -17.11 -22.32
C ASP A 14 33.68 -18.31 -21.55
N ALA A 15 34.46 -18.91 -20.64
CA ALA A 15 34.01 -20.01 -19.80
C ALA A 15 32.90 -19.58 -18.81
N GLY A 16 32.96 -18.35 -18.28
CA GLY A 16 31.93 -17.80 -17.40
C GLY A 16 30.60 -17.54 -18.14
N GLN A 17 30.70 -17.04 -19.37
CA GLN A 17 29.53 -16.84 -20.25
C GLN A 17 28.85 -18.15 -20.59
N ILE A 18 29.65 -19.17 -20.93
CA ILE A 18 29.14 -20.52 -21.22
C ILE A 18 28.41 -21.08 -20.00
N ASN A 19 28.95 -20.93 -18.79
CA ASN A 19 28.29 -21.42 -17.56
C ASN A 19 26.98 -20.69 -17.23
N GLU A 20 26.92 -19.37 -17.45
CA GLU A 20 25.68 -18.59 -17.24
C GLU A 20 24.61 -18.97 -18.28
N LEU A 21 25.01 -19.16 -19.54
CA LEU A 21 24.12 -19.63 -20.60
C LEU A 21 23.62 -21.06 -20.32
N LEU A 22 24.49 -21.96 -19.87
CA LEU A 22 24.10 -23.32 -19.47
C LEU A 22 23.13 -23.29 -18.28
N SER A 23 23.35 -22.41 -17.31
CA SER A 23 22.44 -22.22 -16.17
C SER A 23 21.07 -21.70 -16.62
N TYR A 24 21.05 -20.76 -17.57
CA TYR A 24 19.81 -20.22 -18.13
C TYR A 24 19.06 -21.25 -19.00
N ILE A 25 19.78 -22.07 -19.77
CA ILE A 25 19.22 -23.19 -20.53
C ILE A 25 18.57 -24.19 -19.55
N GLY A 26 19.26 -24.59 -18.48
CA GLY A 26 18.69 -25.48 -17.46
C GLY A 26 17.43 -24.92 -16.80
N TYR A 27 17.40 -23.60 -16.53
CA TYR A 27 16.18 -22.94 -16.04
C TYR A 27 15.02 -23.02 -17.03
N LEU A 28 15.28 -22.81 -18.34
CA LEU A 28 14.26 -22.89 -19.37
C LEU A 28 13.76 -24.33 -19.57
N GLU A 29 14.65 -25.32 -19.54
CA GLU A 29 14.30 -26.75 -19.63
C GLU A 29 13.40 -27.20 -18.48
N ALA A 30 13.69 -26.76 -17.25
CA ALA A 30 12.84 -27.00 -16.10
C ALA A 30 11.45 -26.37 -16.28
N LYS A 31 11.39 -25.15 -16.82
CA LYS A 31 10.13 -24.45 -17.09
C LYS A 31 9.30 -25.12 -18.19
N VAL A 32 9.94 -25.63 -19.25
CA VAL A 32 9.27 -26.37 -20.33
C VAL A 32 8.76 -27.72 -19.82
N SER A 33 9.56 -28.45 -19.06
CA SER A 33 9.16 -29.73 -18.45
C SER A 33 7.95 -29.55 -17.53
N TYR A 34 7.93 -28.48 -16.74
CA TYR A 34 6.77 -28.10 -15.92
C TYR A 34 5.52 -27.85 -16.77
N LEU A 35 5.63 -27.09 -17.86
CA LEU A 35 4.51 -26.79 -18.75
C LEU A 35 4.00 -28.05 -19.47
N GLN A 36 4.89 -28.96 -19.86
CA GLN A 36 4.53 -30.26 -20.44
C GLN A 36 3.79 -31.13 -19.43
N GLN A 37 4.29 -31.26 -18.20
CA GLN A 37 3.62 -32.01 -17.14
C GLN A 37 2.26 -31.40 -16.77
N HIS A 38 2.15 -30.07 -16.77
CA HIS A 38 0.88 -29.36 -16.60
C HIS A 38 -0.07 -29.67 -17.76
N HIS A 39 0.40 -29.62 -19.00
CA HIS A 39 -0.39 -29.92 -20.19
C HIS A 39 -0.90 -31.37 -20.21
N GLU A 40 -0.05 -32.34 -19.86
CA GLU A 40 -0.42 -33.76 -19.75
C GLU A 40 -1.47 -33.99 -18.66
N ARG A 41 -1.33 -33.34 -17.50
CA ARG A 41 -2.33 -33.40 -16.43
C ARG A 41 -3.65 -32.75 -16.84
N CYS A 42 -3.62 -31.63 -17.57
CA CYS A 42 -4.82 -30.97 -18.09
C CYS A 42 -5.50 -31.77 -19.22
N ASN A 43 -4.76 -32.49 -20.06
CA ASN A 43 -5.34 -33.28 -21.16
C ASN A 43 -5.92 -34.63 -20.74
N SER A 44 -5.59 -35.13 -19.54
CA SER A 44 -6.14 -36.40 -19.02
C SER A 44 -7.64 -36.33 -18.64
N TRP A 45 -8.28 -35.15 -18.77
CA TRP A 45 -9.68 -34.89 -18.42
C TRP A 45 -10.54 -34.52 -19.65
N VAL A 46 -10.42 -35.29 -20.73
CA VAL A 46 -11.31 -35.24 -21.92
C VAL A 46 -11.70 -36.71 -22.20
N VAL A 47 -12.91 -37.20 -21.97
CA VAL A 47 -14.21 -36.93 -22.62
C VAL A 47 -15.36 -37.37 -21.69
N SER A 48 -16.37 -36.53 -21.42
CA SER A 48 -17.70 -36.58 -22.06
C SER A 48 -18.45 -35.24 -21.90
N ASP A 49 -18.93 -34.72 -23.03
CA ASP A 49 -19.66 -33.46 -23.28
C ASP A 49 -21.12 -33.42 -22.70
N PRO A 50 -21.85 -32.29 -22.74
CA PRO A 50 -21.47 -30.88 -22.57
C PRO A 50 -22.36 -30.10 -21.55
N MET A 51 -21.99 -28.84 -21.28
CA MET A 51 -22.72 -27.77 -20.56
C MET A 51 -22.67 -27.74 -19.01
N VAL A 52 -21.86 -26.83 -18.46
CA VAL A 52 -22.26 -25.55 -17.83
C VAL A 52 -20.99 -24.93 -17.22
N LEU A 53 -20.76 -23.64 -17.54
CA LEU A 53 -19.61 -22.85 -17.08
C LEU A 53 -19.65 -22.67 -15.55
N VAL A 54 -18.65 -23.21 -14.86
CA VAL A 54 -18.26 -22.81 -13.50
C VAL A 54 -16.74 -22.78 -13.42
N PRO A 55 -16.12 -21.66 -13.00
CA PRO A 55 -14.76 -21.68 -12.48
C PRO A 55 -14.74 -21.25 -11.01
N GLU A 56 -14.56 -22.21 -10.11
CA GLU A 56 -14.07 -22.01 -8.74
C GLU A 56 -12.75 -22.76 -8.57
N LEU A 57 -11.64 -22.05 -8.32
CA LEU A 57 -10.70 -22.21 -7.19
C LEU A 57 -9.35 -21.50 -7.46
N PRO A 58 -8.66 -21.05 -6.40
CA PRO A 58 -7.67 -19.98 -6.44
C PRO A 58 -6.22 -20.46 -6.66
N TYR A 59 -5.48 -19.66 -7.41
CA TYR A 59 -4.05 -19.80 -7.68
C TYR A 59 -3.20 -19.53 -6.42
N LEU A 60 -2.36 -20.49 -6.04
CA LEU A 60 -1.25 -20.34 -5.08
C LEU A 60 0.06 -20.08 -5.85
N PRO A 61 1.00 -19.26 -5.34
CA PRO A 61 2.32 -19.10 -5.93
C PRO A 61 3.23 -20.32 -5.66
N PRO A 62 4.22 -20.61 -6.53
CA PRO A 62 5.15 -21.73 -6.35
C PRO A 62 6.00 -21.61 -5.08
N GLU A 63 6.25 -22.73 -4.41
CA GLU A 63 7.28 -22.88 -3.38
C GLU A 63 8.66 -22.57 -3.98
N ILE A 64 9.39 -21.64 -3.38
CA ILE A 64 10.83 -21.47 -3.60
C ILE A 64 11.51 -22.35 -2.54
N ILE A 65 12.07 -23.47 -2.99
CA ILE A 65 13.03 -24.24 -2.20
C ILE A 65 14.26 -23.33 -2.02
N MET A 66 14.47 -22.85 -0.80
CA MET A 66 15.74 -22.27 -0.39
C MET A 66 16.57 -23.37 0.25
N ASP A 67 17.44 -23.99 -0.53
CA ASP A 67 18.54 -24.79 0.00
C ASP A 67 19.53 -23.84 0.69
N TYR A 68 19.65 -23.94 2.01
CA TYR A 68 20.85 -23.52 2.72
C TYR A 68 21.60 -24.78 3.12
N GLU A 69 22.61 -25.12 2.33
CA GLU A 69 23.65 -26.08 2.72
C GLU A 69 24.32 -25.62 4.00
N ALA A 70 24.45 -26.57 4.93
CA ALA A 70 25.22 -26.45 6.14
C ALA A 70 26.70 -26.22 5.82
N SER A 71 27.33 -25.31 6.56
CA SER A 71 28.79 -25.27 6.67
C SER A 71 29.14 -25.28 8.15
N ASP A 72 29.60 -26.45 8.61
CA ASP A 72 30.34 -26.63 9.86
C ASP A 72 31.58 -25.72 9.89
N PRO A 73 32.05 -25.37 11.09
CA PRO A 73 33.48 -25.37 11.32
C PRO A 73 33.85 -26.26 12.51
N VAL A 74 34.68 -27.25 12.18
CA VAL A 74 35.42 -28.13 13.09
C VAL A 74 36.36 -27.34 13.99
N GLU A 75 36.45 -27.82 15.23
CA GLU A 75 37.36 -27.47 16.32
C GLU A 75 38.83 -27.32 15.89
N ARG A 76 39.50 -26.30 16.43
CA ARG A 76 40.90 -26.42 16.88
C ARG A 76 41.12 -25.63 18.16
N THR A 77 41.51 -26.36 19.20
CA THR A 77 41.92 -25.85 20.52
C THR A 77 43.44 -25.99 20.66
N ILE A 78 44.00 -25.18 21.56
CA ILE A 78 45.26 -25.34 22.34
C ILE A 78 46.49 -24.58 21.79
N ASN A 79 46.84 -23.43 22.42
CA ASN A 79 47.99 -23.36 23.35
C ASN A 79 48.14 -21.99 24.06
N GLN A 80 48.05 -22.05 25.40
CA GLN A 80 48.88 -21.45 26.45
C GLN A 80 49.06 -19.92 26.66
N LEU A 81 48.79 -19.56 27.94
CA LEU A 81 48.99 -18.33 28.74
C LEU A 81 50.49 -18.11 29.11
N PRO A 82 50.94 -16.90 29.56
CA PRO A 82 50.77 -16.52 30.98
C PRO A 82 50.44 -15.03 31.28
N MET A 83 49.92 -14.87 32.50
CA MET A 83 49.48 -13.67 33.23
C MET A 83 50.49 -12.51 33.29
N LEU A 84 49.95 -11.30 33.44
CA LEU A 84 50.42 -10.33 34.45
C LEU A 84 49.23 -9.45 34.90
N GLN A 85 48.93 -9.51 36.20
CA GLN A 85 47.97 -8.68 36.92
C GLN A 85 48.66 -7.39 37.38
N ILE A 86 48.01 -6.23 37.24
CA ILE A 86 48.16 -5.09 38.16
C ILE A 86 46.79 -4.41 38.33
N GLU A 87 46.45 -4.15 39.58
CA GLU A 87 45.19 -3.61 40.10
C GLU A 87 45.04 -2.09 39.97
N SER A 88 43.76 -1.68 39.93
CA SER A 88 43.16 -0.47 40.54
C SER A 88 43.47 0.93 39.98
N THR A 89 42.46 1.57 39.37
CA THR A 89 41.71 2.73 39.94
C THR A 89 40.75 3.32 38.90
N SER A 90 39.45 3.37 39.23
CA SER A 90 38.45 4.26 38.62
C SER A 90 38.72 5.71 39.07
N PRO A 91 38.20 6.80 38.44
CA PRO A 91 36.99 6.88 37.62
C PRO A 91 37.10 7.75 36.35
N THR A 92 36.15 7.58 35.44
CA THR A 92 35.35 8.63 34.74
C THR A 92 34.78 7.98 33.48
N SER A 93 33.50 7.60 33.52
CA SER A 93 32.79 7.01 32.39
C SER A 93 32.65 8.04 31.26
N PRO A 94 33.17 7.78 30.04
CA PRO A 94 32.73 8.52 28.88
C PRO A 94 31.32 8.02 28.51
N VAL A 95 30.39 8.97 28.38
CA VAL A 95 29.01 8.76 27.95
C VAL A 95 29.01 7.95 26.65
N LYS A 96 28.57 6.68 26.73
CA LYS A 96 28.30 5.87 25.54
C LYS A 96 27.15 6.53 24.75
N PRO A 97 27.28 6.74 23.43
CA PRO A 97 26.14 7.09 22.60
C PRO A 97 25.07 5.99 22.71
N PRO A 98 23.78 6.33 22.58
CA PRO A 98 22.68 5.39 22.79
C PRO A 98 22.87 4.19 21.86
N GLN A 99 23.13 3.02 22.46
CA GLN A 99 23.18 1.75 21.75
C GLN A 99 21.79 1.53 21.14
N LYS A 100 21.69 1.68 19.82
CA LYS A 100 20.57 1.17 19.05
C LYS A 100 20.47 -0.32 19.37
N SER A 101 19.34 -0.73 19.94
CA SER A 101 19.00 -2.13 20.11
C SER A 101 19.15 -2.88 18.77
N PRO A 102 19.55 -4.16 18.78
CA PRO A 102 19.67 -4.93 17.55
C PRO A 102 18.34 -4.90 16.79
N PRO A 103 18.34 -4.81 15.45
CA PRO A 103 17.11 -4.87 14.68
C PRO A 103 16.42 -6.21 14.97
N GLY A 104 15.29 -6.17 15.68
CA GLY A 104 14.57 -7.38 16.06
C GLY A 104 14.28 -8.26 14.84
N ASN A 105 14.42 -9.58 15.00
CA ASN A 105 14.32 -10.64 13.99
C ASN A 105 13.00 -10.71 13.18
N SER A 106 12.09 -9.72 13.28
CA SER A 106 10.85 -9.72 12.52
C SER A 106 11.07 -9.29 11.05
N PRO A 107 10.60 -10.07 10.07
CA PRO A 107 10.71 -9.71 8.66
C PRO A 107 9.91 -8.43 8.37
N ARG A 108 10.36 -7.66 7.36
CA ARG A 108 9.80 -6.34 7.05
C ARG A 108 8.28 -6.35 6.82
N TRP A 109 7.76 -7.37 6.11
CA TRP A 109 6.33 -7.51 5.85
C TRP A 109 5.52 -7.62 7.16
N ARG A 110 6.05 -8.30 8.18
CA ARG A 110 5.38 -8.48 9.46
C ARG A 110 5.25 -7.16 10.20
N ARG A 111 6.32 -6.36 10.22
CA ARG A 111 6.30 -5.02 10.81
C ARG A 111 5.27 -4.10 10.15
N ILE A 112 5.08 -4.24 8.82
CA ILE A 112 4.06 -3.47 8.09
C ILE A 112 2.65 -3.90 8.54
N VAL A 113 2.38 -5.22 8.64
CA VAL A 113 1.09 -5.71 9.15
C VAL A 113 0.85 -5.25 10.59
N ASP A 114 1.88 -5.31 11.44
CA ASP A 114 1.78 -4.81 12.81
C ASP A 114 1.44 -3.31 12.81
N GLN A 115 2.07 -2.49 11.95
CA GLN A 115 1.73 -1.07 11.81
C GLN A 115 0.29 -0.81 11.34
N ILE A 116 -0.23 -1.61 10.41
CA ILE A 116 -1.62 -1.51 9.94
C ILE A 116 -2.59 -1.77 11.10
N THR A 117 -2.27 -2.76 11.94
CA THR A 117 -3.14 -3.26 13.02
C THR A 117 -2.88 -2.59 14.37
N THR A 118 -1.86 -1.75 14.49
CA THR A 118 -1.52 -1.05 15.73
C THR A 118 -2.63 -0.10 16.17
N GLY A 119 -3.03 -0.21 17.43
CA GLY A 119 -4.01 0.66 18.07
C GLY A 119 -5.45 0.42 17.62
N TRP A 120 -5.75 -0.78 17.11
CA TRP A 120 -7.11 -1.24 16.77
C TRP A 120 -7.71 -2.19 17.82
N ASP A 121 -6.98 -2.42 18.91
CA ASP A 121 -7.35 -3.28 20.04
C ASP A 121 -8.27 -2.59 21.07
N ASP A 122 -8.39 -1.25 21.03
CA ASP A 122 -9.42 -0.50 21.78
C ASP A 122 -10.75 -0.55 21.03
N PRO A 123 -11.89 -0.88 21.68
CA PRO A 123 -13.22 -0.81 21.07
C PRO A 123 -13.52 0.51 20.38
N ARG A 124 -12.99 1.63 20.90
CA ARG A 124 -13.19 3.00 20.37
C ARG A 124 -12.16 3.39 19.33
N ALA A 125 -11.23 2.49 18.97
CA ALA A 125 -10.12 2.78 18.06
C ALA A 125 -10.58 3.38 16.74
N TRP A 126 -11.73 2.95 16.21
CA TRP A 126 -12.28 3.47 14.97
C TRP A 126 -12.56 4.98 15.05
N THR A 127 -13.34 5.37 16.07
CA THR A 127 -13.71 6.77 16.32
C THR A 127 -12.47 7.61 16.64
N LEU A 128 -11.54 7.08 17.45
CA LEU A 128 -10.29 7.76 17.79
C LEU A 128 -9.41 8.00 16.55
N LYS A 129 -9.28 7.00 15.66
CA LYS A 129 -8.51 7.13 14.42
C LYS A 129 -9.17 8.10 13.45
N ARG A 130 -10.50 8.07 13.32
CA ARG A 130 -11.26 9.09 12.56
C ARG A 130 -10.95 10.50 13.07
N ALA A 131 -11.10 10.76 14.36
CA ALA A 131 -10.82 12.06 14.96
C ALA A 131 -9.34 12.48 14.78
N THR A 132 -8.40 11.55 14.98
CA THR A 132 -6.96 11.80 14.78
C THR A 132 -6.62 12.12 13.32
N CYS A 133 -7.35 11.51 12.39
CA CYS A 133 -7.21 11.79 10.97
C CYS A 133 -8.01 13.00 10.51
N GLY A 134 -8.80 13.66 11.36
CA GLY A 134 -9.69 14.76 10.93
C GLY A 134 -10.86 14.30 10.07
N LEU A 135 -11.44 13.14 10.38
CA LEU A 135 -12.59 12.50 9.71
C LEU A 135 -13.69 12.19 10.74
N ASP A 136 -14.00 13.10 11.65
CA ASP A 136 -15.02 12.91 12.69
C ASP A 136 -16.40 13.53 12.34
N SER A 137 -16.45 14.32 11.27
CA SER A 137 -17.67 14.96 10.75
C SER A 137 -18.00 14.56 9.30
N VAL A 138 -19.27 14.71 8.92
CA VAL A 138 -19.75 14.44 7.54
C VAL A 138 -19.12 15.43 6.55
N GLU A 139 -18.97 16.68 6.97
CA GLU A 139 -18.36 17.76 6.19
C GLU A 139 -16.90 17.42 5.88
N GLN A 140 -16.13 16.97 6.87
CA GLN A 140 -14.74 16.55 6.67
C GLN A 140 -14.62 15.30 5.79
N ASN A 141 -15.51 14.31 5.97
CA ASN A 141 -15.58 13.15 5.10
C ASN A 141 -15.80 13.55 3.64
N ASN A 142 -16.76 14.43 3.39
CA ASN A 142 -17.08 14.91 2.05
C ASN A 142 -15.93 15.74 1.46
N GLN A 143 -15.26 16.57 2.26
CA GLN A 143 -14.07 17.30 1.83
C GLN A 143 -12.90 16.36 1.49
N ALA A 144 -12.68 15.31 2.27
CA ALA A 144 -11.68 14.28 1.95
C ALA A 144 -11.99 13.60 0.61
N LEU A 145 -13.25 13.27 0.34
CA LEU A 145 -13.68 12.73 -0.96
C LEU A 145 -13.46 13.72 -2.10
N MET A 146 -13.78 15.00 -1.92
CA MET A 146 -13.53 16.03 -2.93
C MET A 146 -12.03 16.14 -3.27
N LEU A 147 -11.16 16.08 -2.26
CA LEU A 147 -9.71 16.04 -2.44
C LEU A 147 -9.24 14.77 -3.16
N ILE A 148 -9.81 13.61 -2.81
CA ILE A 148 -9.47 12.32 -3.44
C ILE A 148 -9.87 12.32 -4.92
N LEU A 149 -11.06 12.84 -5.24
CA LEU A 149 -11.58 12.97 -6.59
C LEU A 149 -10.91 14.08 -7.41
N GLY A 150 -10.04 14.89 -6.79
CA GLY A 150 -9.36 16.01 -7.45
C GLY A 150 -10.29 17.18 -7.78
N LEU A 151 -11.49 17.22 -7.21
CA LEU A 151 -12.47 18.29 -7.41
C LEU A 151 -12.14 19.56 -6.62
N GLN A 152 -11.20 19.45 -5.67
CA GLN A 152 -10.69 20.57 -4.89
C GLN A 152 -9.16 20.58 -4.92
N SER A 153 -8.56 21.73 -5.23
CA SER A 153 -7.12 21.91 -5.40
C SER A 153 -6.39 22.49 -4.18
N TYR A 154 -7.12 22.90 -3.15
CA TYR A 154 -6.58 23.49 -1.93
C TYR A 154 -7.20 22.88 -0.67
N ILE A 155 -6.42 22.76 0.40
CA ILE A 155 -6.93 22.40 1.72
C ILE A 155 -7.67 23.62 2.28
N PRO A 156 -8.93 23.50 2.72
CA PRO A 156 -9.68 24.63 3.27
C PRO A 156 -8.93 25.32 4.42
N SER A 157 -8.74 26.64 4.33
CA SER A 157 -8.08 27.46 5.36
C SER A 157 -8.84 27.48 6.70
N GLU A 158 -10.11 27.07 6.70
CA GLU A 158 -10.94 26.92 7.90
C GLU A 158 -10.36 25.89 8.87
N TRP A 159 -9.58 24.92 8.38
CA TRP A 159 -8.92 23.92 9.23
C TRP A 159 -7.60 24.41 9.86
N ALA A 160 -7.18 25.64 9.52
CA ALA A 160 -6.09 26.35 10.18
C ALA A 160 -6.56 27.16 11.38
N GLN A 161 -7.88 27.36 11.51
CA GLN A 161 -8.47 28.27 12.47
C GLN A 161 -8.75 27.54 13.77
N SER A 162 -8.22 28.08 14.87
CA SER A 162 -8.63 27.68 16.21
C SER A 162 -10.08 28.14 16.45
N PRO A 163 -10.87 27.41 17.28
CA PRO A 163 -12.23 27.81 17.61
C PRO A 163 -12.21 29.25 18.16
N GLY A 164 -12.93 30.16 17.51
CA GLY A 164 -12.99 31.58 17.88
C GLY A 164 -12.30 32.56 16.93
N SER A 165 -11.70 32.07 15.83
CA SER A 165 -11.17 32.95 14.78
C SER A 165 -12.31 33.32 13.83
N SER A 166 -12.63 34.61 13.71
CA SER A 166 -13.71 35.09 12.83
C SER A 166 -13.29 34.93 11.35
N PRO A 167 -14.13 34.35 10.46
CA PRO A 167 -13.87 34.34 9.03
C PRO A 167 -13.99 35.75 8.48
N LEU A 168 -12.97 36.22 7.76
CA LEU A 168 -13.09 37.47 7.00
C LEU A 168 -13.81 37.22 5.66
N PRO A 169 -14.62 38.18 5.17
CA PRO A 169 -15.36 38.01 3.92
C PRO A 169 -14.38 37.96 2.75
N ILE A 170 -14.46 36.89 1.94
CA ILE A 170 -13.67 36.74 0.71
C ILE A 170 -14.22 37.62 -0.45
N SER A 171 -15.26 38.42 -0.22
CA SER A 171 -15.84 39.30 -1.24
C SER A 171 -15.44 40.76 -1.05
N ALA A 172 -14.22 41.13 -1.43
CA ALA A 172 -13.91 42.51 -1.78
C ALA A 172 -13.15 42.52 -3.11
N SER A 173 -13.72 43.23 -4.09
CA SER A 173 -13.17 43.45 -5.42
C SER A 173 -11.67 43.79 -5.36
N ARG A 174 -10.85 42.94 -5.98
CA ARG A 174 -9.37 43.03 -6.04
C ARG A 174 -8.82 44.29 -6.75
N SER A 175 -9.66 45.25 -7.14
CA SER A 175 -9.26 46.34 -8.03
C SER A 175 -8.64 47.57 -7.37
N ASP A 176 -8.71 47.74 -6.03
CA ASP A 176 -8.21 48.97 -5.36
C ASP A 176 -7.31 48.74 -4.13
N LEU A 177 -6.82 47.51 -3.90
CA LEU A 177 -5.93 47.24 -2.77
C LEU A 177 -4.53 47.80 -3.04
N ASN A 178 -4.05 48.66 -2.13
CA ASN A 178 -2.66 49.13 -2.14
C ASN A 178 -1.71 47.92 -2.16
N THR A 179 -0.64 47.97 -2.97
CA THR A 179 0.35 46.88 -3.12
C THR A 179 0.85 46.34 -1.77
N LYS A 180 0.95 47.18 -0.74
CA LYS A 180 1.32 46.77 0.62
C LYS A 180 0.24 45.90 1.29
N GLU A 181 -1.03 46.23 1.13
CA GLU A 181 -2.15 45.45 1.67
C GLU A 181 -2.31 44.11 0.94
N ALA A 182 -2.12 44.09 -0.38
CA ALA A 182 -2.10 42.85 -1.16
C ALA A 182 -0.96 41.91 -0.73
N LEU A 183 0.23 42.45 -0.46
CA LEU A 183 1.36 41.70 0.10
C LEU A 183 1.07 41.18 1.51
N ILE A 184 0.52 42.01 2.39
CA ILE A 184 0.15 41.61 3.76
C ILE A 184 -0.91 40.51 3.74
N LEU A 185 -1.94 40.62 2.89
CA LEU A 185 -2.97 39.59 2.74
C LEU A 185 -2.39 38.29 2.18
N SER A 186 -1.49 38.37 1.19
CA SER A 186 -0.83 37.20 0.62
C SER A 186 0.10 36.51 1.63
N ALA A 187 0.90 37.27 2.38
CA ALA A 187 1.77 36.75 3.42
C ALA A 187 0.97 36.17 4.60
N ARG A 188 -0.14 36.80 4.97
CA ARG A 188 -1.05 36.29 6.02
C ARG A 188 -1.73 35.00 5.57
N GLN A 189 -2.20 34.93 4.33
CA GLN A 189 -2.76 33.71 3.77
C GLN A 189 -1.71 32.60 3.75
N TYR A 190 -0.50 32.88 3.27
CA TYR A 190 0.60 31.92 3.28
C TYR A 190 0.97 31.44 4.69
N ALA A 191 0.97 32.33 5.69
CA ALA A 191 1.22 31.98 7.09
C ALA A 191 0.10 31.10 7.69
N LEU A 192 -1.16 31.39 7.35
CA LEU A 192 -2.30 30.57 7.74
C LEU A 192 -2.24 29.18 7.07
N ASP A 193 -1.94 29.11 5.78
CA ASP A 193 -1.79 27.86 5.03
C ASP A 193 -0.61 27.02 5.56
N THR A 194 0.49 27.68 5.93
CA THR A 194 1.66 27.04 6.56
C THR A 194 1.34 26.52 7.96
N LYS A 195 0.53 27.25 8.74
CA LYS A 195 0.05 26.77 10.04
C LYS A 195 -0.93 25.59 9.86
N ALA A 196 -1.81 25.66 8.87
CA ALA A 196 -2.78 24.62 8.53
C ALA A 196 -2.09 23.30 8.12
N SER A 197 -1.01 23.40 7.35
CA SER A 197 -0.26 22.24 6.86
C SER A 197 0.47 21.50 7.99
N GLY A 198 0.90 22.23 9.02
CA GLY A 198 1.43 21.64 10.26
C GLY A 198 0.35 20.89 11.07
N THR A 199 -0.79 21.54 11.31
CA THR A 199 -1.90 20.99 12.13
C THR A 199 -2.57 19.77 11.47
N ASN A 200 -2.69 19.75 10.14
CA ASN A 200 -3.36 18.67 9.40
C ASN A 200 -2.39 17.71 8.70
N SER A 201 -1.12 17.69 9.10
CA SER A 201 -0.10 16.83 8.47
C SER A 201 -0.50 15.35 8.42
N VAL A 202 -1.21 14.86 9.44
CA VAL A 202 -1.78 13.49 9.45
C VAL A 202 -2.85 13.35 8.37
N PHE A 203 -3.91 14.17 8.39
CA PHE A 203 -4.98 14.13 7.38
C PHE A 203 -4.42 14.18 5.96
N VAL A 204 -3.53 15.14 5.69
CA VAL A 204 -2.96 15.36 4.35
C VAL A 204 -2.16 14.14 3.91
N SER A 205 -1.35 13.57 4.80
CA SER A 205 -0.59 12.35 4.53
C SER A 205 -1.51 11.15 4.27
N GLN A 206 -2.56 10.99 5.09
CA GLN A 206 -3.55 9.91 4.95
C GLN A 206 -4.28 9.98 3.60
N VAL A 207 -4.81 11.16 3.27
CA VAL A 207 -5.49 11.41 2.00
C VAL A 207 -4.53 11.23 0.82
N HIS A 208 -3.29 11.71 0.92
CA HIS A 208 -2.29 11.53 -0.13
C HIS A 208 -1.98 10.05 -0.37
N ASN A 209 -1.66 9.29 0.69
CA ASN A 209 -1.35 7.87 0.58
C ASN A 209 -2.56 7.06 0.06
N PHE A 210 -3.78 7.43 0.45
CA PHE A 210 -4.98 6.81 -0.06
C PHE A 210 -5.25 7.17 -1.54
N ARG A 211 -4.98 8.40 -1.97
CA ARG A 211 -5.03 8.79 -3.39
C ARG A 211 -4.05 8.00 -4.23
N GLU A 212 -2.83 7.79 -3.74
CA GLU A 212 -1.87 6.91 -4.41
C GLU A 212 -2.40 5.48 -4.55
N LEU A 213 -3.06 4.95 -3.52
CA LEU A 213 -3.68 3.62 -3.55
C LEU A 213 -4.82 3.54 -4.56
N VAL A 214 -5.70 4.54 -4.59
CA VAL A 214 -6.79 4.65 -5.57
C VAL A 214 -6.21 4.70 -6.98
N PHE A 215 -5.19 5.51 -7.21
CA PHE A 215 -4.55 5.64 -8.51
C PHE A 215 -3.82 4.36 -8.95
N ALA A 216 -3.10 3.70 -8.05
CA ALA A 216 -2.48 2.41 -8.33
C ALA A 216 -3.54 1.33 -8.63
N SER A 217 -4.71 1.40 -7.98
CA SER A 217 -5.86 0.53 -8.28
C SER A 217 -6.45 0.83 -9.66
N LEU A 218 -6.61 2.10 -10.05
CA LEU A 218 -6.99 2.48 -11.41
C LEU A 218 -5.98 1.97 -12.46
N CYS A 219 -4.69 1.96 -12.15
CA CYS A 219 -3.68 1.39 -13.03
C CYS A 219 -3.84 -0.13 -13.23
N VAL A 220 -4.30 -0.85 -12.21
CA VAL A 220 -4.68 -2.27 -12.35
C VAL A 220 -5.88 -2.43 -13.28
N VAL A 221 -6.89 -1.55 -13.15
CA VAL A 221 -8.06 -1.55 -14.04
C VAL A 221 -7.65 -1.29 -15.48
N MET A 222 -6.85 -0.24 -15.75
CA MET A 222 -6.34 0.07 -17.08
C MET A 222 -5.55 -1.10 -17.69
N GLU A 223 -4.71 -1.76 -16.89
CA GLU A 223 -3.96 -2.96 -17.30
C GLU A 223 -4.92 -4.09 -17.71
N GLN A 224 -5.98 -4.33 -16.93
CA GLN A 224 -6.99 -5.35 -17.24
C GLN A 224 -7.82 -5.01 -18.49
N GLN A 225 -8.05 -3.73 -18.77
CA GLN A 225 -8.71 -3.27 -20.00
C GLN A 225 -7.78 -3.29 -21.23
N GLY A 226 -6.54 -3.76 -21.08
CA GLY A 226 -5.62 -3.95 -22.20
C GLY A 226 -4.84 -2.70 -22.61
N LEU A 227 -4.77 -1.66 -21.76
CA LEU A 227 -3.93 -0.49 -22.07
C LEU A 227 -2.45 -0.87 -22.07
N PRO A 228 -1.62 -0.26 -22.95
CA PRO A 228 -0.20 -0.57 -23.00
C PRO A 228 0.50 -0.29 -21.67
N ILE A 229 1.27 -1.27 -21.18
CA ILE A 229 2.00 -1.18 -19.91
C ILE A 229 2.95 0.02 -19.86
N ASN A 230 3.54 0.42 -20.99
CA ASN A 230 4.40 1.60 -21.06
C ASN A 230 3.63 2.88 -20.75
N THR A 231 2.44 3.05 -21.34
CA THR A 231 1.55 4.17 -21.07
C THR A 231 1.15 4.22 -19.59
N ILE A 232 0.79 3.06 -19.01
CA ILE A 232 0.43 2.98 -17.59
C ILE A 232 1.64 3.34 -16.72
N ASN A 233 2.83 2.83 -17.04
CA ASN A 233 4.05 3.14 -16.31
C ASN A 233 4.39 4.63 -16.37
N ASP A 234 4.19 5.29 -17.52
CA ASP A 234 4.43 6.72 -17.67
C ASP A 234 3.50 7.54 -16.77
N LEU A 235 2.22 7.17 -16.69
CA LEU A 235 1.26 7.78 -15.75
C LEU A 235 1.67 7.55 -14.29
N MET A 236 2.11 6.33 -13.94
CA MET A 236 2.56 6.03 -12.58
C MET A 236 3.79 6.85 -12.15
N ARG A 237 4.67 7.20 -13.10
CA ARG A 237 5.85 8.02 -12.81
C ARG A 237 5.51 9.47 -12.47
N ILE A 238 4.37 9.98 -12.93
CA ILE A 238 3.90 11.32 -12.59
C ILE A 238 3.50 11.38 -11.11
N CYS A 239 2.76 10.38 -10.64
CA CYS A 239 2.12 10.43 -9.32
C CYS A 239 2.94 9.80 -8.19
N MET A 240 3.75 8.76 -8.45
CA MET A 240 4.31 7.93 -7.38
C MET A 240 5.83 7.97 -7.33
N SER A 241 6.50 7.61 -8.43
CA SER A 241 7.95 7.52 -8.45
C SER A 241 8.46 7.37 -9.88
N SER A 242 9.57 8.05 -10.22
CA SER A 242 10.36 7.82 -11.44
C SER A 242 11.08 6.45 -11.49
N SER A 243 10.58 5.48 -10.72
CA SER A 243 11.11 4.12 -10.60
C SER A 243 11.04 3.32 -11.91
N GLY A 244 11.83 2.25 -11.95
CA GLY A 244 11.79 1.25 -13.02
C GLY A 244 10.49 0.44 -13.08
N ALA A 245 10.23 -0.15 -14.24
CA ALA A 245 8.98 -0.88 -14.54
C ALA A 245 8.66 -2.01 -13.55
N ALA A 246 9.68 -2.71 -13.03
CA ALA A 246 9.50 -3.77 -12.04
C ALA A 246 8.88 -3.25 -10.73
N ASN A 247 9.32 -2.09 -10.25
CA ASN A 247 8.74 -1.49 -9.05
C ASN A 247 7.31 -1.02 -9.31
N LEU A 248 7.03 -0.41 -10.46
CA LEU A 248 5.68 0.03 -10.82
C LEU A 248 4.71 -1.15 -10.93
N TYR A 249 5.15 -2.27 -11.51
CA TYR A 249 4.41 -3.53 -11.50
C TYR A 249 4.10 -3.98 -10.07
N ARG A 250 5.10 -3.98 -9.18
CA ARG A 250 4.90 -4.32 -7.77
C ARG A 250 3.89 -3.41 -7.07
N LEU A 251 3.90 -2.11 -7.33
CA LEU A 251 2.92 -1.18 -6.78
C LEU A 251 1.49 -1.53 -7.22
N ARG A 252 1.29 -1.84 -8.51
CA ARG A 252 -0.02 -2.31 -9.03
C ARG A 252 -0.46 -3.61 -8.35
N ARG A 253 0.43 -4.59 -8.22
CA ARG A 253 0.10 -5.86 -7.55
C ARG A 253 -0.20 -5.68 -6.05
N GLY A 254 0.52 -4.77 -5.38
CA GLY A 254 0.22 -4.36 -4.00
C GLY A 254 -1.17 -3.72 -3.86
N ALA A 255 -1.55 -2.84 -4.78
CA ALA A 255 -2.89 -2.25 -4.80
C ALA A 255 -3.99 -3.31 -5.03
N LEU A 256 -3.79 -4.24 -5.97
CA LEU A 256 -4.72 -5.35 -6.18
C LEU A 256 -4.82 -6.24 -4.93
N TRP A 257 -3.70 -6.53 -4.26
CA TRP A 257 -3.69 -7.27 -3.01
C TRP A 257 -4.52 -6.58 -1.93
N VAL A 258 -4.43 -5.25 -1.79
CA VAL A 258 -5.28 -4.49 -0.85
C VAL A 258 -6.76 -4.62 -1.19
N ASN A 259 -7.14 -4.49 -2.46
CA ASN A 259 -8.55 -4.63 -2.88
C ASN A 259 -9.09 -6.04 -2.57
N ARG A 260 -8.27 -7.09 -2.73
CA ARG A 260 -8.61 -8.46 -2.32
C ARG A 260 -8.80 -8.60 -0.82
N VAL A 261 -7.95 -7.96 -0.02
CA VAL A 261 -8.13 -7.92 1.44
C VAL A 261 -9.43 -7.20 1.79
N ILE A 262 -9.71 -6.05 1.18
CA ILE A 262 -10.95 -5.29 1.38
C ILE A 262 -12.16 -6.17 1.07
N ARG A 263 -12.19 -6.84 -0.09
CA ARG A 263 -13.24 -7.81 -0.44
C ARG A 263 -13.44 -8.84 0.67
N GLY A 264 -12.36 -9.50 1.11
CA GLY A 264 -12.44 -10.51 2.15
C GLY A 264 -12.98 -9.96 3.48
N LEU A 265 -12.61 -8.74 3.85
CA LEU A 265 -13.12 -8.07 5.05
C LEU A 265 -14.60 -7.71 4.93
N ILE A 266 -15.06 -7.23 3.76
CA ILE A 266 -16.48 -6.97 3.49
C ILE A 266 -17.29 -8.26 3.71
N VAL A 267 -16.84 -9.38 3.14
CA VAL A 267 -17.47 -10.70 3.33
C VAL A 267 -17.51 -11.09 4.81
N LYS A 268 -16.49 -10.75 5.59
CA LYS A 268 -16.43 -10.99 7.04
C LYS A 268 -17.21 -9.98 7.89
N GLY A 269 -17.99 -9.08 7.27
CA GLY A 269 -18.88 -8.18 7.98
C GLY A 269 -18.27 -6.83 8.37
N TRP A 270 -17.09 -6.48 7.85
CA TRP A 270 -16.54 -5.12 8.03
C TRP A 270 -17.34 -4.06 7.25
N GLY A 271 -18.09 -4.48 6.22
CA GLY A 271 -18.84 -3.58 5.33
C GLY A 271 -17.94 -2.50 4.72
N HIS A 272 -18.46 -1.27 4.60
CA HIS A 272 -17.71 -0.12 4.11
C HIS A 272 -16.45 0.21 4.93
N GLY A 273 -16.41 -0.21 6.20
CA GLY A 273 -15.27 0.00 7.07
C GLY A 273 -14.01 -0.74 6.62
N ALA A 274 -14.15 -1.79 5.82
CA ALA A 274 -13.02 -2.53 5.25
C ALA A 274 -12.06 -1.64 4.45
N THR A 275 -12.59 -0.68 3.68
CA THR A 275 -11.76 0.23 2.90
C THR A 275 -11.21 1.36 3.77
N GLU A 276 -12.05 1.86 4.68
CA GLU A 276 -11.68 2.92 5.61
C GLU A 276 -10.51 2.52 6.53
N LEU A 277 -10.38 1.24 6.89
CA LEU A 277 -9.20 0.71 7.59
C LEU A 277 -7.90 1.11 6.88
N PHE A 278 -7.83 0.99 5.55
CA PHE A 278 -6.64 1.32 4.79
C PHE A 278 -6.42 2.84 4.69
N LEU A 279 -7.50 3.61 4.53
CA LEU A 279 -7.45 5.08 4.62
C LEU A 279 -6.91 5.55 5.97
N LEU A 280 -7.39 4.99 7.09
CA LEU A 280 -6.97 5.39 8.44
C LEU A 280 -5.58 4.85 8.81
N SER A 281 -5.12 3.77 8.17
CA SER A 281 -3.78 3.22 8.41
C SER A 281 -2.66 4.06 7.80
N GLY A 282 -2.93 4.74 6.69
CA GLY A 282 -1.99 5.66 6.04
C GLY A 282 -0.72 5.06 5.54
N ARG A 283 -0.72 3.77 5.22
CA ARG A 283 0.48 3.14 4.68
C ARG A 283 0.64 3.56 3.21
N PRO A 284 1.86 3.94 2.79
CA PRO A 284 2.14 4.23 1.39
C PRO A 284 2.05 2.96 0.54
N VAL A 285 1.68 3.10 -0.73
CA VAL A 285 1.41 1.94 -1.62
C VAL A 285 2.62 1.01 -1.77
N SER A 286 3.83 1.55 -1.67
CA SER A 286 5.07 0.78 -1.68
C SER A 286 5.14 -0.30 -0.60
N GLN A 287 4.50 -0.09 0.55
CA GLN A 287 4.44 -1.09 1.60
C GLN A 287 3.49 -2.23 1.25
N TYR A 288 2.37 -1.96 0.59
CA TYR A 288 1.47 -3.02 0.12
C TYR A 288 2.11 -3.90 -0.96
N GLY A 289 3.00 -3.32 -1.79
CA GLY A 289 3.84 -4.10 -2.72
C GLY A 289 4.69 -5.16 -2.02
N LEU A 290 5.29 -4.82 -0.87
CA LEU A 290 6.06 -5.76 -0.04
C LEU A 290 5.17 -6.81 0.63
N LEU A 291 3.96 -6.44 1.03
CA LEU A 291 2.99 -7.40 1.56
C LEU A 291 2.56 -8.40 0.49
N TRP A 292 2.36 -7.93 -0.74
CA TRP A 292 2.04 -8.80 -1.88
C TRP A 292 3.19 -9.77 -2.20
N GLU A 293 4.45 -9.32 -2.20
CA GLU A 293 5.61 -10.22 -2.40
C GLU A 293 5.66 -11.35 -1.36
N ALA A 294 5.24 -11.06 -0.12
CA ALA A 294 5.16 -12.02 0.97
C ALA A 294 3.72 -12.54 1.21
N CYS A 295 2.85 -12.57 0.19
CA CYS A 295 1.41 -12.81 0.36
C CYS A 295 1.06 -14.10 1.13
N MET A 296 1.86 -15.17 0.92
CA MET A 296 1.70 -16.45 1.61
C MET A 296 1.81 -16.35 3.13
N HIS A 297 2.50 -15.34 3.64
CA HIS A 297 2.66 -15.11 5.08
C HIS A 297 1.91 -13.87 5.55
N SER A 298 1.94 -12.79 4.77
CA SER A 298 1.35 -11.51 5.14
C SER A 298 -0.17 -11.55 5.21
N PHE A 299 -0.82 -12.26 4.27
CA PHE A 299 -2.28 -12.31 4.19
C PHE A 299 -2.90 -13.13 5.32
N PRO A 300 -2.44 -14.37 5.62
CA PRO A 300 -2.96 -15.11 6.79
C PRO A 300 -2.72 -14.36 8.08
N TYR A 301 -1.54 -13.76 8.25
CA TYR A 301 -1.20 -13.02 9.47
C TYR A 301 -2.07 -11.77 9.67
N LEU A 302 -2.25 -10.96 8.63
CA LEU A 302 -3.15 -9.81 8.68
C LEU A 302 -4.60 -10.24 8.92
N SER A 303 -5.06 -11.27 8.21
CA SER A 303 -6.43 -11.78 8.34
C SER A 303 -6.73 -12.26 9.76
N GLN A 304 -5.81 -12.97 10.40
CA GLN A 304 -5.96 -13.42 11.78
C GLN A 304 -6.03 -12.24 12.75
N ARG A 305 -5.12 -11.26 12.62
CA ARG A 305 -5.10 -10.04 13.44
C ARG A 305 -6.41 -9.26 13.32
N LEU A 306 -6.88 -9.04 12.10
CA LEU A 306 -8.12 -8.30 11.84
C LEU A 306 -9.35 -9.05 12.33
N GLU A 307 -9.38 -10.38 12.26
CA GLU A 307 -10.50 -11.13 12.84
C GLU A 307 -10.58 -10.95 14.37
N SER A 308 -9.44 -11.02 15.06
CA SER A 308 -9.39 -10.76 16.51
C SER A 308 -9.83 -9.33 16.86
N ILE A 309 -9.41 -8.35 16.07
CA ILE A 309 -9.81 -6.94 16.22
C ILE A 309 -11.32 -6.77 16.02
N ARG A 310 -11.88 -7.37 14.97
CA ARG A 310 -13.29 -7.19 14.57
C ARG A 310 -14.26 -7.53 15.69
N ILE A 311 -13.96 -8.55 16.49
CA ILE A 311 -14.83 -9.03 17.56
C ILE A 311 -14.98 -7.98 18.68
N GLY A 312 -13.94 -7.19 18.95
CA GLY A 312 -13.93 -6.22 20.05
C GLY A 312 -14.10 -4.77 19.61
N LEU A 313 -14.29 -4.50 18.32
CA LEU A 313 -14.26 -3.14 17.77
C LEU A 313 -15.67 -2.57 17.58
N ASP A 314 -15.93 -1.39 18.14
CA ASP A 314 -17.20 -0.69 17.97
C ASP A 314 -17.19 0.07 16.64
N LYS A 315 -18.04 -0.36 15.70
CA LYS A 315 -18.22 0.37 14.43
C LYS A 315 -19.00 1.67 14.70
N PRO A 316 -18.49 2.84 14.28
CA PRO A 316 -19.25 4.09 14.40
C PRO A 316 -20.56 4.00 13.63
N VAL A 317 -21.63 4.54 14.22
CA VAL A 317 -22.90 4.71 13.50
C VAL A 317 -22.68 5.68 12.35
N GLU A 318 -23.04 5.26 11.14
CA GLU A 318 -22.94 6.10 9.95
C GLU A 318 -23.97 7.24 10.06
N LYS A 319 -23.49 8.48 10.08
CA LYS A 319 -24.33 9.68 10.12
C LYS A 319 -24.97 9.88 8.74
N GLU A 320 -26.16 10.49 8.72
CA GLU A 320 -26.79 10.88 7.45
C GLU A 320 -25.84 11.76 6.62
N GLY A 321 -25.70 11.45 5.33
CA GLY A 321 -24.77 12.13 4.43
C GLY A 321 -23.32 11.63 4.48
N TRP A 322 -22.98 10.65 5.33
CA TRP A 322 -21.66 10.02 5.33
C TRP A 322 -21.48 9.14 4.09
N ILE A 323 -20.50 9.48 3.25
CA ILE A 323 -20.21 8.74 2.01
C ILE A 323 -19.02 7.79 2.24
N PRO A 324 -19.15 6.48 1.97
CA PRO A 324 -18.06 5.52 2.08
C PRO A 324 -16.89 5.75 1.10
N PHE A 325 -15.66 5.49 1.55
CA PHE A 325 -14.44 5.54 0.72
C PHE A 325 -14.26 4.31 -0.17
N PHE A 326 -15.30 3.83 -0.86
CA PHE A 326 -15.22 2.61 -1.66
C PHE A 326 -14.42 2.83 -2.96
N ILE A 327 -13.23 2.22 -3.07
CA ILE A 327 -12.27 2.44 -4.17
C ILE A 327 -12.91 2.30 -5.56
N PRO A 328 -13.70 1.25 -5.88
CA PRO A 328 -14.33 1.15 -7.20
C PRO A 328 -15.23 2.31 -7.57
N VAL A 329 -16.01 2.84 -6.63
CA VAL A 329 -16.89 4.00 -6.86
C VAL A 329 -16.08 5.28 -7.00
N ILE A 330 -15.00 5.45 -6.23
CA ILE A 330 -14.08 6.58 -6.39
C ILE A 330 -13.45 6.55 -7.79
N ILE A 331 -12.99 5.38 -8.25
CA ILE A 331 -12.44 5.22 -9.60
C ILE A 331 -13.51 5.54 -10.65
N LYS A 332 -14.75 5.05 -10.48
CA LYS A 332 -15.87 5.38 -11.37
C LYS A 332 -16.10 6.90 -11.45
N GLY A 333 -16.02 7.60 -10.32
CA GLY A 333 -16.08 9.07 -10.29
C GLY A 333 -14.94 9.76 -11.04
N LEU A 334 -13.72 9.20 -11.00
CA LEU A 334 -12.54 9.74 -11.71
C LEU A 334 -12.60 9.53 -13.22
N VAL A 335 -13.08 8.37 -13.69
CA VAL A 335 -13.05 8.00 -15.11
C VAL A 335 -14.35 8.33 -15.85
N GLY A 336 -15.41 8.74 -15.14
CA GLY A 336 -16.71 9.02 -15.73
C GLY A 336 -17.25 7.83 -16.51
N ASP A 337 -17.76 8.06 -17.71
CA ASP A 337 -18.39 7.02 -18.55
C ASP A 337 -17.42 6.12 -19.31
N ALA A 338 -16.10 6.35 -19.18
CA ALA A 338 -15.10 5.54 -19.86
C ALA A 338 -15.12 4.06 -19.43
N LEU A 339 -15.54 3.77 -18.19
CA LEU A 339 -15.66 2.43 -17.63
C LEU A 339 -16.95 2.26 -16.83
N THR A 340 -17.55 1.08 -16.89
CA THR A 340 -18.66 0.71 -16.00
C THR A 340 -18.14 0.34 -14.60
N LEU A 341 -19.00 0.43 -13.59
CA LEU A 341 -18.63 -0.03 -12.24
C LEU A 341 -18.29 -1.53 -12.24
N GLY A 342 -19.00 -2.34 -13.05
CA GLY A 342 -18.72 -3.77 -13.21
C GLY A 342 -17.33 -4.08 -13.78
N GLN A 343 -16.87 -3.31 -14.77
CA GLN A 343 -15.50 -3.46 -15.29
C GLN A 343 -14.45 -3.16 -14.21
N ILE A 344 -14.70 -2.15 -13.37
CA ILE A 344 -13.80 -1.73 -12.29
C ILE A 344 -13.77 -2.79 -11.18
N THR A 345 -14.94 -3.22 -10.68
CA THR A 345 -15.04 -4.21 -9.60
C THR A 345 -14.46 -5.56 -10.01
N MET A 346 -14.72 -6.01 -11.24
CA MET A 346 -14.14 -7.23 -11.79
C MET A 346 -12.60 -7.14 -11.88
N ALA A 347 -12.06 -6.04 -12.40
CA ALA A 347 -10.61 -5.86 -12.50
C ALA A 347 -9.90 -5.77 -11.13
N LEU A 348 -10.61 -5.31 -10.10
CA LEU A 348 -10.12 -5.24 -8.71
C LEU A 348 -10.48 -6.47 -7.87
N ASP A 349 -11.04 -7.51 -8.51
CA ASP A 349 -11.36 -8.81 -7.89
C ASP A 349 -12.37 -8.69 -6.74
N TYR A 350 -13.38 -7.82 -6.89
CA TYR A 350 -14.57 -7.80 -6.04
C TYR A 350 -15.60 -8.82 -6.56
N SER A 351 -16.13 -9.63 -5.65
CA SER A 351 -17.16 -10.63 -5.98
C SER A 351 -18.56 -10.09 -5.77
N ASP A 352 -19.54 -10.65 -6.47
CA ASP A 352 -20.97 -10.34 -6.29
C ASP A 352 -21.42 -10.43 -4.83
N GLU A 353 -20.94 -11.44 -4.10
CA GLU A 353 -21.22 -11.57 -2.65
C GLU A 353 -20.78 -10.33 -1.86
N SER A 354 -19.59 -9.80 -2.16
CA SER A 354 -19.06 -8.64 -1.45
C SER A 354 -19.82 -7.37 -1.81
N LEU A 355 -20.26 -7.23 -3.05
CA LEU A 355 -21.02 -6.07 -3.52
C LEU A 355 -22.45 -6.10 -2.99
N ALA A 356 -23.07 -7.28 -2.92
CA ALA A 356 -24.37 -7.48 -2.30
C ALA A 356 -24.36 -7.10 -0.81
N LYS A 357 -23.29 -7.42 -0.06
CA LYS A 357 -23.14 -6.99 1.35
C LYS A 357 -22.98 -5.48 1.52
N LEU A 358 -22.66 -4.75 0.46
CA LEU A 358 -22.62 -3.29 0.45
C LEU A 358 -23.89 -2.66 -0.16
N ASN A 359 -24.88 -3.46 -0.55
CA ASN A 359 -26.05 -3.01 -1.31
C ASN A 359 -25.69 -2.27 -2.61
N ILE A 360 -24.62 -2.69 -3.27
CA ILE A 360 -24.17 -2.13 -4.55
C ILE A 360 -24.64 -3.05 -5.68
N HIS A 361 -25.51 -2.53 -6.55
CA HIS A 361 -25.99 -3.24 -7.73
C HIS A 361 -25.19 -2.82 -8.97
N MET A 362 -24.80 -3.79 -9.81
CA MET A 362 -23.92 -3.57 -10.99
C MET A 362 -24.67 -3.21 -12.28
N THR A 363 -25.82 -2.55 -12.17
CA THR A 363 -26.68 -2.19 -13.32
C THR A 363 -26.00 -1.27 -14.31
#